data_AF-A0A352RRA0-F1
#
_entry.id   AF-A0A352RRA0-F1
#
_cell.length_a   1.000
_cell.length_b   1.000
_cell.length_c   1.000
_cell.angle_alpha   90.00
_cell.angle_beta   90.00
_cell.angle_gamma   90.00
#
_symmetry.space_group_name_H-M   'P 1'
#
loop_
_entity.id
_entity.type
_entity.pdbx_description
1 polymer ?
#
loop_
_entity_poly.entity_id
_entity_poly.type
_entity_poly.pdbx_seq_one_letter_code
_entity_poly.pdbx_strand_id
1 'polypeptide(L)'
;MNTATRAAYADVLVGLQYGDEGKARVVDHLAGEYDVIARFNGGANAGHTIVTPDGTLRLRQVPSGVLHPGVALYIGSGCVIGLQQLASEIEMLAGQGINLAGRLTISDRCPIVQPVHFLSDRQDGGQIGTTGNGIGPCYADLAARMRGGERSACQIRDLLLDEGSAFERMARLAAQDSDEELSIFMDGMRQAWRVVKPFVTDNPAALLERVERGARVLFEGAQSVMLDVVQGAQPWVTSSHTLPSYAFVGGDLPCQYHRKTIGVAKAIVSRVGSGPLPTELGAERSEAYCARAGREGWGRADEAVR
;
A
#
# COMPACT_ATOMS: atom_id res chain seq x y z
N MET A 1 40.38 -8.29 8.55
CA MET A 1 39.53 -8.57 9.73
C MET A 1 39.02 -7.24 10.27
N ASN A 2 37.73 -6.95 10.07
CA ASN A 2 36.78 -6.37 11.03
C ASN A 2 35.53 -5.90 10.26
N THR A 3 34.79 -6.84 9.65
CA THR A 3 33.40 -6.56 9.25
C THR A 3 32.55 -6.92 10.46
N ALA A 4 32.35 -5.96 11.35
CA ALA A 4 31.28 -6.07 12.33
C ALA A 4 30.01 -6.41 11.53
N THR A 5 29.49 -7.63 11.71
CA THR A 5 28.20 -8.04 11.18
C THR A 5 27.19 -7.05 11.73
N ARG A 6 26.79 -6.07 10.90
CA ARG A 6 25.67 -5.18 11.25
C ARG A 6 24.50 -6.11 11.54
N ALA A 7 23.98 -6.06 12.77
CA ALA A 7 22.86 -6.91 13.16
C ALA A 7 21.70 -6.68 12.18
N ALA A 8 21.21 -7.74 11.57
CA ALA A 8 20.02 -7.70 10.74
C ALA A 8 18.81 -7.32 11.61
N TYR A 9 17.98 -6.40 11.15
CA TYR A 9 16.78 -5.98 11.88
C TYR A 9 15.72 -5.43 10.94
N ALA A 10 14.51 -5.33 11.46
CA ALA A 10 13.38 -4.65 10.87
C ALA A 10 12.83 -3.59 11.84
N ASP A 11 12.67 -2.37 11.34
CA ASP A 11 11.91 -1.33 12.01
C ASP A 11 10.55 -1.17 11.33
N VAL A 12 9.57 -0.65 12.06
CA VAL A 12 8.20 -0.47 11.53
C VAL A 12 7.78 0.99 11.69
N LEU A 13 7.42 1.64 10.59
CA LEU A 13 6.90 3.01 10.58
C LEU A 13 5.39 3.01 10.35
N VAL A 14 4.64 3.59 11.28
CA VAL A 14 3.17 3.70 11.21
C VAL A 14 2.69 5.11 11.50
N GLY A 15 1.50 5.45 11.01
CA GLY A 15 0.83 6.70 11.37
C GLY A 15 -0.01 6.47 12.61
N LEU A 16 -0.04 7.43 13.52
CA LEU A 16 -0.72 7.27 14.81
C LEU A 16 -2.16 7.80 14.82
N GLN A 17 -2.60 8.50 13.76
CA GLN A 17 -3.87 9.21 13.72
C GLN A 17 -4.78 8.61 12.63
N TYR A 18 -5.48 9.44 11.83
CA TYR A 18 -6.45 9.02 10.81
C TYR A 18 -5.90 9.14 9.37
N GLY A 19 -4.60 8.94 9.19
CA GLY A 19 -3.94 9.10 7.89
C GLY A 19 -3.41 10.51 7.65
N ASP A 20 -2.74 10.70 6.52
CA ASP A 20 -2.15 11.98 6.09
C ASP A 20 -1.15 12.63 7.10
N GLU A 21 -0.46 11.83 7.91
CA GLU A 21 0.56 12.35 8.85
C GLU A 21 1.91 12.68 8.18
N GLY A 22 2.01 12.54 6.87
CA GLY A 22 3.27 12.77 6.14
C GLY A 22 4.29 11.64 6.26
N LYS A 23 3.85 10.40 6.52
CA LYS A 23 4.71 9.20 6.63
C LYS A 23 5.74 9.08 5.52
N ALA A 24 5.35 9.31 4.27
CA ALA A 24 6.24 9.19 3.11
C ALA A 24 7.46 10.13 3.19
N ARG A 25 7.30 11.34 3.75
CA ARG A 25 8.45 12.25 3.97
C ARG A 25 9.42 11.71 5.02
N VAL A 26 8.88 11.07 6.06
CA VAL A 26 9.71 10.42 7.09
C VAL A 26 10.40 9.19 6.52
N VAL A 27 9.72 8.38 5.71
CA VAL A 27 10.33 7.25 4.99
C VAL A 27 11.44 7.74 4.07
N ASP A 28 11.21 8.81 3.29
CA ASP A 28 12.20 9.39 2.40
C ASP A 28 13.46 9.86 3.15
N HIS A 29 13.28 10.55 4.29
CA HIS A 29 14.39 10.98 5.14
C HIS A 29 15.19 9.81 5.72
N LEU A 30 14.51 8.73 6.09
CA LEU A 30 15.13 7.56 6.73
C LEU A 30 15.66 6.52 5.73
N ALA A 31 15.27 6.58 4.46
CA ALA A 31 15.50 5.51 3.48
C ALA A 31 16.97 5.10 3.35
N GLY A 32 17.91 6.06 3.45
CA GLY A 32 19.36 5.78 3.40
C GLY A 32 19.90 4.93 4.57
N GLU A 33 19.13 4.77 5.65
CA GLU A 33 19.47 3.91 6.79
C GLU A 33 19.05 2.45 6.61
N TYR A 34 18.36 2.11 5.52
CA TYR A 34 17.81 0.78 5.28
C TYR A 34 18.23 0.24 3.92
N ASP A 35 18.25 -1.08 3.82
CA ASP A 35 18.61 -1.80 2.59
C ASP A 35 17.35 -2.26 1.84
N VAL A 36 16.23 -2.39 2.56
CA VAL A 36 14.91 -2.73 2.01
C VAL A 36 13.83 -1.82 2.62
N ILE A 37 12.95 -1.26 1.79
CA ILE A 37 11.68 -0.67 2.23
C ILE A 37 10.53 -1.58 1.78
N ALA A 38 9.71 -2.01 2.74
CA ALA A 38 8.69 -3.02 2.53
C ALA A 38 7.29 -2.52 2.93
N ARG A 39 6.29 -2.75 2.09
CA ARG A 39 4.87 -2.58 2.42
C ARG A 39 4.30 -3.90 2.96
N PHE A 40 3.43 -3.83 3.96
CA PHE A 40 2.85 -5.02 4.61
C PHE A 40 1.31 -5.02 4.69
N ASN A 41 0.66 -3.92 4.34
CA ASN A 41 -0.79 -3.78 4.39
C ASN A 41 -1.30 -2.75 3.37
N GLY A 42 -2.63 -2.72 3.23
CA GLY A 42 -3.35 -1.80 2.36
C GLY A 42 -3.19 -2.15 0.89
N GLY A 43 -3.50 -1.19 0.02
CA GLY A 43 -3.32 -1.31 -1.42
C GLY A 43 -3.33 0.06 -2.07
N ALA A 44 -4.03 0.19 -3.19
CA ALA A 44 -4.14 1.46 -3.94
C ALA A 44 -4.96 2.57 -3.24
N ASN A 45 -5.41 2.35 -2.00
CA ASN A 45 -6.12 3.32 -1.16
C ASN A 45 -5.20 4.20 -0.30
N ALA A 46 -3.91 3.86 -0.21
CA ALA A 46 -2.90 4.76 0.30
C ALA A 46 -2.28 5.48 -0.89
N GLY A 47 -1.94 6.75 -0.75
CA GLY A 47 -1.28 7.49 -1.81
C GLY A 47 -0.48 8.63 -1.23
N HIS A 48 0.72 8.83 -1.74
CA HIS A 48 1.50 10.02 -1.46
C HIS A 48 2.00 10.61 -2.76
N THR A 49 2.00 11.94 -2.81
CA THR A 49 2.45 12.68 -3.98
C THR A 49 3.82 13.26 -3.64
N ILE A 50 4.83 12.92 -4.45
CA ILE A 50 6.17 13.47 -4.33
C ILE A 50 6.38 14.43 -5.51
N VAL A 51 6.79 15.65 -5.20
CA VAL A 51 7.19 16.62 -6.22
C VAL A 51 8.70 16.50 -6.37
N THR A 52 9.14 16.10 -7.56
CA THR A 52 10.56 16.04 -7.94
C THR A 52 10.86 17.14 -8.97
N PRO A 53 12.14 17.47 -9.23
CA PRO A 53 12.50 18.38 -10.30
C PRO A 53 11.96 17.97 -11.68
N ASP A 54 11.82 16.66 -11.91
CA ASP A 54 11.41 16.06 -13.18
C ASP A 54 9.89 15.83 -13.29
N GLY A 55 9.11 16.14 -12.25
CA GLY A 55 7.66 16.06 -12.28
C GLY A 55 7.02 15.67 -10.95
N THR A 56 5.76 15.25 -11.02
CA THR A 56 5.00 14.81 -9.84
C THR A 56 4.77 13.31 -9.89
N LEU A 57 5.28 12.60 -8.89
CA LEU A 57 5.08 11.16 -8.71
C LEU A 57 3.89 10.91 -7.78
N ARG A 58 2.93 10.11 -8.23
CA ARG A 58 1.77 9.68 -7.43
C ARG A 58 1.87 8.20 -7.15
N LEU A 59 2.47 7.86 -6.02
CA LEU A 59 2.71 6.48 -5.61
C LEU A 59 1.58 6.03 -4.69
N ARG A 60 1.09 4.81 -4.89
CA ARG A 60 0.03 4.21 -4.08
C ARG A 60 0.43 2.84 -3.55
N GLN A 61 0.93 1.98 -4.43
CA GLN A 61 1.30 0.61 -4.09
C GLN A 61 2.81 0.40 -4.03
N VAL A 62 3.58 1.07 -4.89
CA VAL A 62 5.05 1.00 -4.85
C VAL A 62 5.54 1.66 -3.56
N PRO A 63 6.45 1.01 -2.78
CA PRO A 63 6.97 1.60 -1.55
C PRO A 63 7.68 2.94 -1.79
N SER A 64 7.57 3.87 -0.83
CA SER A 64 8.09 5.25 -0.94
C SER A 64 9.61 5.31 -1.15
N GLY A 65 10.35 4.27 -0.75
CA GLY A 65 11.79 4.15 -0.95
C GLY A 65 12.24 4.10 -2.41
N VAL A 66 11.32 4.11 -3.36
CA VAL A 66 11.60 4.03 -4.80
C VAL A 66 12.56 5.11 -5.30
N LEU A 67 12.54 6.29 -4.68
CA LEU A 67 13.42 7.41 -5.01
C LEU A 67 14.89 7.19 -4.62
N HIS A 68 15.20 6.14 -3.87
CA HIS A 68 16.54 5.83 -3.39
C HIS A 68 17.11 4.65 -4.20
N PRO A 69 17.96 4.87 -5.22
CA PRO A 69 18.38 3.82 -6.15
C PRO A 69 19.05 2.61 -5.51
N GLY A 70 19.72 2.81 -4.35
CA GLY A 70 20.37 1.75 -3.58
C GLY A 70 19.43 0.91 -2.70
N VAL A 71 18.16 1.30 -2.58
CA VAL A 71 17.17 0.63 -1.74
C VAL A 71 16.36 -0.35 -2.56
N ALA A 72 16.22 -1.57 -2.05
CA ALA A 72 15.30 -2.57 -2.58
C ALA A 72 13.89 -2.33 -2.05
N LEU A 73 12.89 -2.70 -2.85
CA LEU A 73 11.48 -2.49 -2.55
C LEU A 73 10.79 -3.84 -2.44
N TYR A 74 9.95 -4.01 -1.42
CA TYR A 74 9.20 -5.24 -1.21
C TYR A 74 7.71 -4.94 -1.00
N ILE A 75 6.84 -5.71 -1.64
CA ILE A 75 5.39 -5.69 -1.39
C ILE A 75 5.02 -7.06 -0.82
N GLY A 76 4.74 -7.08 0.48
CA GLY A 76 4.45 -8.31 1.23
C GLY A 76 3.01 -8.78 1.10
N SER A 77 2.81 -10.05 1.46
CA SER A 77 1.56 -10.81 1.31
C SER A 77 0.30 -10.20 1.92
N GLY A 78 0.44 -9.30 2.90
CA GLY A 78 -0.68 -8.58 3.52
C GLY A 78 -1.21 -7.41 2.70
N CYS A 79 -0.53 -7.03 1.60
CA CYS A 79 -1.00 -6.01 0.67
C CYS A 79 -2.00 -6.58 -0.33
N VAL A 80 -3.02 -5.80 -0.71
CA VAL A 80 -3.88 -6.09 -1.85
C VAL A 80 -3.38 -5.37 -3.10
N ILE A 81 -3.43 -6.04 -4.24
CA ILE A 81 -2.85 -5.58 -5.50
C ILE A 81 -3.95 -5.20 -6.49
N GLY A 82 -4.05 -3.92 -6.79
CA GLY A 82 -4.72 -3.44 -7.99
C GLY A 82 -3.76 -3.52 -9.18
N LEU A 83 -3.92 -4.53 -10.05
CA LEU A 83 -2.98 -4.82 -11.13
C LEU A 83 -2.78 -3.63 -12.07
N GLN A 84 -3.88 -3.02 -12.54
CA GLN A 84 -3.82 -1.88 -13.46
C GLN A 84 -3.17 -0.65 -12.80
N GLN A 85 -3.50 -0.37 -11.52
CA GLN A 85 -2.90 0.75 -10.80
C GLN A 85 -1.40 0.52 -10.58
N LEU A 86 -0.98 -0.70 -10.24
CA LEU A 86 0.43 -1.02 -10.03
C LEU A 86 1.23 -0.97 -11.34
N ALA A 87 0.69 -1.52 -12.42
CA ALA A 87 1.30 -1.43 -13.75
C ALA A 87 1.50 0.03 -14.18
N SER A 88 0.47 0.86 -13.99
CA SER A 88 0.55 2.29 -14.28
C SER A 88 1.61 3.01 -13.42
N GLU A 89 1.75 2.66 -12.15
CA GLU A 89 2.83 3.19 -11.29
C GLU A 89 4.21 2.78 -11.80
N ILE A 90 4.40 1.51 -12.16
CA ILE A 90 5.67 0.98 -12.69
C ILE A 90 6.04 1.67 -14.00
N GLU A 91 5.09 1.83 -14.92
CA GLU A 91 5.30 2.49 -16.22
C GLU A 91 5.58 3.99 -16.07
N MET A 92 4.87 4.68 -15.17
CA MET A 92 5.13 6.08 -14.83
C MET A 92 6.57 6.26 -14.33
N LEU A 93 7.00 5.41 -13.40
CA LEU A 93 8.36 5.43 -12.85
C LEU A 93 9.40 5.17 -13.94
N ALA A 94 9.17 4.19 -14.81
CA ALA A 94 10.06 3.90 -15.94
C ALA A 94 10.15 5.10 -16.91
N GLY A 95 9.02 5.77 -17.20
CA GLY A 95 8.98 6.97 -18.04
C GLY A 95 9.75 8.17 -17.44
N GLN A 96 9.95 8.18 -16.13
CA GLN A 96 10.80 9.16 -15.43
C GLN A 96 12.23 8.66 -15.20
N GLY A 97 12.64 7.57 -15.85
CA GLY A 97 13.99 7.02 -15.75
C GLY A 97 14.27 6.23 -14.46
N ILE A 98 13.25 5.93 -13.64
CA ILE A 98 13.39 5.16 -12.41
C ILE A 98 13.25 3.67 -12.72
N ASN A 99 14.37 2.96 -12.77
CA ASN A 99 14.39 1.53 -13.02
C ASN A 99 14.04 0.73 -11.74
N LEU A 100 13.04 -0.14 -11.86
CA LEU A 100 12.60 -1.07 -10.80
C LEU A 100 13.13 -2.50 -10.98
N ALA A 101 13.70 -2.85 -12.14
CA ALA A 101 14.18 -4.19 -12.44
C ALA A 101 15.26 -4.61 -11.43
N GLY A 102 15.06 -5.77 -10.79
CA GLY A 102 15.94 -6.27 -9.72
C GLY A 102 15.82 -5.51 -8.38
N ARG A 103 15.05 -4.42 -8.33
CA ARG A 103 14.82 -3.62 -7.12
C ARG A 103 13.46 -3.89 -6.48
N LEU A 104 12.40 -4.01 -7.26
CA LEU A 104 11.06 -4.33 -6.77
C LEU A 104 10.84 -5.85 -6.71
N THR A 105 10.31 -6.32 -5.59
CA THR A 105 9.89 -7.72 -5.40
C THR A 105 8.49 -7.74 -4.80
N ILE A 106 7.60 -8.56 -5.36
CA ILE A 106 6.19 -8.68 -4.97
C ILE A 106 5.91 -10.12 -4.57
N SER A 107 5.37 -10.33 -3.37
CA SER A 107 4.95 -11.64 -2.88
C SER A 107 3.82 -12.21 -3.74
N ASP A 108 3.95 -13.45 -4.23
CA ASP A 108 2.89 -14.17 -4.94
C ASP A 108 1.63 -14.40 -4.09
N ARG A 109 1.74 -14.21 -2.77
CA ARG A 109 0.65 -14.37 -1.82
C ARG A 109 -0.26 -13.15 -1.75
N CYS A 110 0.10 -12.03 -2.37
CA CYS A 110 -0.77 -10.86 -2.36
C CYS A 110 -2.12 -11.18 -3.04
N PRO A 111 -3.26 -10.92 -2.38
CA PRO A 111 -4.57 -10.92 -3.04
C PRO A 111 -4.67 -9.85 -4.14
N ILE A 112 -5.43 -10.13 -5.17
CA ILE A 112 -5.70 -9.22 -6.30
C ILE A 112 -7.08 -8.61 -6.12
N VAL A 113 -7.18 -7.30 -6.35
CA VAL A 113 -8.47 -6.62 -6.46
C VAL A 113 -9.11 -7.01 -7.80
N GLN A 114 -10.21 -7.74 -7.72
CA GLN A 114 -10.97 -8.30 -8.85
C GLN A 114 -12.06 -7.32 -9.31
N PRO A 115 -12.59 -7.44 -10.54
CA PRO A 115 -13.64 -6.53 -11.03
C PRO A 115 -14.87 -6.48 -10.13
N VAL A 116 -15.30 -7.63 -9.59
CA VAL A 116 -16.41 -7.74 -8.62
C VAL A 116 -16.19 -6.90 -7.36
N HIS A 117 -14.93 -6.66 -6.96
CA HIS A 117 -14.61 -5.85 -5.79
C HIS A 117 -14.86 -4.36 -6.04
N PHE A 118 -14.55 -3.86 -7.24
CA PHE A 118 -14.86 -2.48 -7.61
C PHE A 118 -16.37 -2.24 -7.68
N LEU A 119 -17.11 -3.20 -8.23
CA LEU A 119 -18.58 -3.13 -8.31
C LEU A 119 -19.21 -3.07 -6.91
N SER A 120 -18.79 -3.96 -6.01
CA SER A 120 -19.27 -3.98 -4.62
C SER A 120 -18.88 -2.71 -3.85
N ASP A 121 -17.64 -2.23 -3.98
CA ASP A 121 -17.19 -1.01 -3.28
C ASP A 121 -17.92 0.26 -3.76
N ARG A 122 -18.29 0.32 -5.05
CA ARG A 122 -19.10 1.43 -5.58
C ARG A 122 -20.55 1.41 -5.08
N GLN A 123 -21.11 0.23 -4.86
CA GLN A 123 -22.48 0.07 -4.37
C GLN A 123 -22.58 0.40 -2.87
N ASP A 124 -21.67 -0.15 -2.06
CA ASP A 124 -21.81 -0.13 -0.59
C ASP A 124 -20.83 0.83 0.11
N GLY A 125 -19.71 1.19 -0.54
CA GLY A 125 -18.61 1.92 0.08
C GLY A 125 -18.88 3.38 0.40
N GLY A 126 -19.91 3.98 -0.23
CA GLY A 126 -20.29 5.39 -0.02
C GLY A 126 -20.64 5.73 1.44
N GLN A 127 -21.21 4.79 2.20
CA GLN A 127 -21.59 5.02 3.60
C GLN A 127 -20.38 5.16 4.54
N ILE A 128 -19.29 4.46 4.21
CA ILE A 128 -18.03 4.50 4.97
C ILE A 128 -17.12 5.64 4.47
N GLY A 129 -17.26 6.02 3.19
CA GLY A 129 -16.36 6.94 2.51
C GLY A 129 -15.12 6.23 1.99
N THR A 130 -15.29 5.03 1.42
CA THR A 130 -14.18 4.27 0.83
C THR A 130 -13.64 4.97 -0.43
N THR A 131 -12.46 4.54 -0.89
CA THR A 131 -11.84 5.11 -2.10
C THR A 131 -12.42 4.56 -3.41
N GLY A 132 -13.41 3.64 -3.36
CA GLY A 132 -13.97 2.99 -4.55
C GLY A 132 -12.97 2.10 -5.31
N ASN A 133 -11.93 1.63 -4.63
CA ASN A 133 -10.82 0.86 -5.23
C ASN A 133 -10.92 -0.65 -4.92
N GLY A 134 -12.03 -1.13 -4.36
CA GLY A 134 -12.27 -2.56 -4.12
C GLY A 134 -11.45 -3.17 -2.97
N ILE A 135 -10.76 -2.36 -2.18
CA ILE A 135 -9.85 -2.84 -1.12
C ILE A 135 -10.62 -3.64 -0.06
N GLY A 136 -11.74 -3.10 0.43
CA GLY A 136 -12.56 -3.75 1.44
C GLY A 136 -13.14 -5.08 0.97
N PRO A 137 -13.87 -5.11 -0.16
CA PRO A 137 -14.37 -6.36 -0.73
C PRO A 137 -13.28 -7.38 -1.04
N CYS A 138 -12.07 -6.95 -1.42
CA CYS A 138 -10.93 -7.84 -1.64
C CYS A 138 -10.48 -8.54 -0.35
N TYR A 139 -10.28 -7.79 0.75
CA TYR A 139 -9.98 -8.38 2.05
C TYR A 139 -11.12 -9.26 2.57
N ALA A 140 -12.38 -8.85 2.35
CA ALA A 140 -13.54 -9.64 2.73
C ALA A 140 -13.58 -10.99 2.01
N ASP A 141 -13.33 -11.01 0.69
CA ASP A 141 -13.25 -12.25 -0.08
C ASP A 141 -12.07 -13.14 0.36
N LEU A 142 -10.93 -12.55 0.73
CA LEU A 142 -9.79 -13.31 1.26
C LEU A 142 -10.17 -14.04 2.56
N ALA A 143 -10.93 -13.38 3.44
CA ALA A 143 -11.42 -13.98 4.68
C ALA A 143 -12.56 -15.00 4.43
N ALA A 144 -13.49 -14.67 3.54
CA ALA A 144 -14.63 -15.53 3.21
C ALA A 144 -14.21 -16.83 2.52
N ARG A 145 -13.14 -16.77 1.71
CA ARG A 145 -12.52 -17.86 0.94
C ARG A 145 -13.41 -18.44 -0.18
N MET A 146 -14.73 -18.46 -0.01
CA MET A 146 -15.70 -19.04 -0.93
C MET A 146 -16.85 -18.07 -1.21
N ARG A 147 -17.32 -18.03 -2.46
CA ARG A 147 -18.55 -17.35 -2.91
C ARG A 147 -19.25 -18.25 -3.91
N GLY A 148 -20.50 -18.63 -3.64
CA GLY A 148 -21.29 -19.46 -4.56
C GLY A 148 -20.68 -20.82 -4.87
N GLY A 149 -19.92 -21.43 -3.95
CA GLY A 149 -19.27 -22.72 -4.15
C GLY A 149 -17.93 -22.68 -4.89
N GLU A 150 -17.50 -21.50 -5.35
CA GLU A 150 -16.16 -21.28 -5.94
C GLU A 150 -15.28 -20.46 -4.99
N ARG A 151 -13.95 -20.58 -5.13
CA ARG A 151 -13.00 -19.77 -4.37
C ARG A 151 -13.17 -18.29 -4.75
N SER A 152 -13.41 -17.43 -3.76
CA SER A 152 -13.75 -16.02 -3.96
C SER A 152 -12.52 -15.15 -4.24
N ALA A 153 -11.45 -15.29 -3.46
CA ALA A 153 -10.24 -14.48 -3.61
C ALA A 153 -9.28 -15.07 -4.63
N CYS A 154 -8.82 -14.22 -5.55
CA CYS A 154 -7.66 -14.50 -6.41
C CYS A 154 -6.40 -13.90 -5.79
N GLN A 155 -5.30 -14.65 -5.78
CA GLN A 155 -3.97 -14.20 -5.38
C GLN A 155 -3.03 -14.22 -6.60
N ILE A 156 -1.90 -13.50 -6.54
CA ILE A 156 -0.91 -13.49 -7.62
C ILE A 156 -0.44 -14.90 -8.00
N ARG A 157 -0.28 -15.80 -7.02
CA ARG A 157 0.09 -17.20 -7.26
C ARG A 157 -0.88 -17.94 -8.18
N ASP A 158 -2.16 -17.56 -8.20
CA ASP A 158 -3.15 -18.19 -9.07
C ASP A 158 -2.88 -17.82 -10.54
N LEU A 159 -2.43 -16.59 -10.81
CA LEU A 159 -1.99 -16.15 -12.14
C LEU A 159 -0.67 -16.80 -12.56
N LEU A 160 0.23 -17.09 -11.61
CA LEU A 160 1.47 -17.83 -11.88
C LEU A 160 1.20 -19.29 -12.24
N LEU A 161 0.24 -19.91 -11.54
CA LEU A 161 -0.16 -21.31 -11.74
C LEU A 161 -0.91 -21.52 -13.06
N ASP A 162 -1.98 -20.75 -13.28
CA ASP A 162 -2.81 -20.81 -14.49
C ASP A 162 -3.49 -19.47 -14.73
N GLU A 163 -2.85 -18.66 -15.58
CA GLU A 163 -3.32 -17.32 -15.95
C GLU A 163 -4.73 -17.36 -16.56
N GLY A 164 -5.02 -18.34 -17.42
CA GLY A 164 -6.32 -18.45 -18.11
C GLY A 164 -7.44 -18.72 -17.12
N SER A 165 -7.29 -19.78 -16.31
CA SER A 165 -8.28 -20.16 -15.30
C SER A 165 -8.50 -19.06 -14.25
N ALA A 166 -7.43 -18.36 -13.84
CA ALA A 166 -7.54 -17.24 -12.91
C ALA A 166 -8.35 -16.07 -13.48
N PHE A 167 -8.07 -15.64 -14.72
CA PHE A 167 -8.84 -14.58 -15.36
C PHE A 167 -10.28 -14.98 -15.68
N GLU A 168 -10.53 -16.22 -16.11
CA GLU A 168 -11.89 -16.71 -16.34
C GLU A 168 -12.73 -16.68 -15.06
N ARG A 169 -12.15 -17.10 -13.93
CA ARG A 169 -12.84 -17.04 -12.63
C ARG A 169 -13.14 -15.59 -12.21
N MET A 170 -12.17 -14.68 -12.37
CA MET A 170 -12.38 -13.25 -12.09
C MET A 170 -13.52 -12.67 -12.92
N ALA A 171 -13.61 -13.03 -14.20
CA ALA A 171 -14.70 -12.61 -15.08
C ALA A 171 -16.05 -13.20 -14.63
N ARG A 172 -16.11 -14.52 -14.37
CA ARG A 172 -17.36 -15.17 -13.91
C ARG A 172 -17.92 -14.56 -12.62
N LEU A 173 -17.05 -14.26 -11.64
CA LEU A 173 -17.47 -13.65 -10.38
C LEU A 173 -18.00 -12.21 -10.53
N ALA A 174 -17.62 -11.53 -11.62
CA ALA A 174 -18.02 -10.16 -11.91
C ALA A 174 -19.14 -10.04 -12.96
N ALA A 175 -19.52 -11.15 -13.61
CA ALA A 175 -20.52 -11.16 -14.66
C ALA A 175 -21.86 -10.60 -14.15
N GLN A 176 -22.39 -9.65 -14.91
CA GLN A 176 -23.72 -9.04 -14.75
C GLN A 176 -24.40 -9.00 -16.12
N ASP A 177 -25.62 -8.46 -16.23
CA ASP A 177 -26.39 -8.47 -17.48
C ASP A 177 -25.76 -7.67 -18.65
N SER A 178 -24.66 -6.91 -18.44
CA SER A 178 -23.90 -6.20 -19.49
C SER A 178 -22.40 -6.56 -19.51
N ASP A 179 -21.92 -7.14 -20.61
CA ASP A 179 -20.59 -7.77 -20.70
C ASP A 179 -19.45 -6.89 -21.27
N GLU A 180 -19.74 -5.76 -21.92
CA GLU A 180 -18.71 -4.99 -22.65
C GLU A 180 -17.70 -4.31 -21.71
N GLU A 181 -18.17 -3.62 -20.67
CA GLU A 181 -17.29 -2.94 -19.71
C GLU A 181 -16.38 -3.93 -18.97
N LEU A 182 -16.93 -5.10 -18.60
CA LEU A 182 -16.17 -6.17 -17.95
C LEU A 182 -15.08 -6.71 -18.89
N SER A 183 -15.39 -6.90 -20.17
CA SER A 183 -14.40 -7.34 -21.16
C SER A 183 -13.22 -6.38 -21.26
N ILE A 184 -13.48 -5.07 -21.39
CA ILE A 184 -12.45 -4.03 -21.44
C ILE A 184 -11.61 -4.03 -20.15
N PHE A 185 -12.27 -4.15 -18.99
CA PHE A 185 -11.59 -4.19 -17.71
C PHE A 185 -10.64 -5.40 -17.62
N MET A 186 -11.12 -6.58 -18.02
CA MET A 186 -10.36 -7.83 -18.00
C MET A 186 -9.16 -7.79 -18.94
N ASP A 187 -9.31 -7.20 -20.13
CA ASP A 187 -8.19 -7.01 -21.06
C ASP A 187 -7.15 -6.03 -20.51
N GLY A 188 -7.60 -4.97 -19.84
CA GLY A 188 -6.72 -4.08 -19.08
C GLY A 188 -5.94 -4.81 -17.98
N MET A 189 -6.59 -5.71 -17.22
CA MET A 189 -5.91 -6.53 -16.21
C MET A 189 -4.88 -7.49 -16.83
N ARG A 190 -5.19 -8.11 -17.97
CA ARG A 190 -4.26 -8.98 -18.71
C ARG A 190 -3.02 -8.22 -19.17
N GLN A 191 -3.20 -7.01 -19.71
CA GLN A 191 -2.08 -6.15 -20.10
C GLN A 191 -1.24 -5.74 -18.89
N ALA A 192 -1.90 -5.29 -17.82
CA ALA A 192 -1.23 -4.90 -16.58
C ALA A 192 -0.44 -6.06 -15.95
N TRP A 193 -0.96 -7.29 -16.01
CA TRP A 193 -0.27 -8.47 -15.52
C TRP A 193 1.07 -8.69 -16.22
N ARG A 194 1.17 -8.44 -17.54
CA ARG A 194 2.45 -8.55 -18.27
C ARG A 194 3.52 -7.58 -17.73
N VAL A 195 3.10 -6.42 -17.25
CA VAL A 195 3.99 -5.41 -16.64
C VAL A 195 4.38 -5.81 -15.21
N VAL A 196 3.45 -6.35 -14.42
CA VAL A 196 3.68 -6.70 -13.00
C VAL A 196 4.45 -8.01 -12.85
N LYS A 197 4.18 -9.02 -13.69
CA LYS A 197 4.73 -10.38 -13.61
C LYS A 197 6.25 -10.46 -13.41
N PRO A 198 7.11 -9.64 -14.07
CA PRO A 198 8.56 -9.68 -13.88
C PRO A 198 9.05 -9.34 -12.47
N PHE A 199 8.21 -8.71 -11.63
CA PHE A 199 8.56 -8.30 -10.28
C PHE A 199 8.06 -9.29 -9.20
N VAL A 200 7.35 -10.34 -9.61
CA VAL A 200 6.76 -11.31 -8.68
C VAL A 200 7.77 -12.38 -8.28
N THR A 201 7.72 -12.80 -7.02
CA THR A 201 8.43 -13.97 -6.52
C THR A 201 7.46 -14.96 -5.88
N ASP A 202 7.63 -16.24 -6.20
CA ASP A 202 6.97 -17.38 -5.55
C ASP A 202 7.75 -17.89 -4.33
N ASN A 203 8.95 -17.35 -4.07
CA ASN A 203 9.78 -17.70 -2.92
C ASN A 203 9.23 -17.04 -1.62
N PRO A 204 8.64 -17.79 -0.67
CA PRO A 204 8.19 -17.25 0.62
C PRO A 204 9.31 -16.62 1.45
N ALA A 205 10.55 -17.06 1.24
CA ALA A 205 11.70 -16.62 2.02
C ALA A 205 12.43 -15.42 1.39
N ALA A 206 11.94 -14.85 0.29
CA ALA A 206 12.67 -13.83 -0.46
C ALA A 206 13.13 -12.62 0.40
N LEU A 207 12.29 -12.13 1.32
CA LEU A 207 12.69 -11.07 2.25
C LEU A 207 13.57 -11.62 3.39
N LEU A 208 13.21 -12.78 3.95
CA LEU A 208 13.98 -13.44 5.01
C LEU A 208 15.43 -13.67 4.60
N GLU A 209 15.68 -14.20 3.40
CA GLU A 209 17.02 -14.44 2.88
C GLU A 209 17.86 -13.17 2.78
N ARG A 210 17.25 -12.02 2.47
CA ARG A 210 17.94 -10.72 2.48
C ARG A 210 18.32 -10.33 3.91
N VAL A 211 17.38 -10.48 4.85
CA VAL A 211 17.60 -10.16 6.26
C VAL A 211 18.66 -11.08 6.88
N GLU A 212 18.64 -12.38 6.60
CA GLU A 212 19.65 -13.34 7.07
C GLU A 212 21.06 -13.02 6.54
N ARG A 213 21.16 -12.32 5.40
CA ARG A 213 22.43 -11.79 4.85
C ARG A 213 22.83 -10.42 5.44
N GLY A 214 22.12 -9.92 6.45
CA GLY A 214 22.44 -8.67 7.14
C GLY A 214 21.64 -7.45 6.67
N ALA A 215 20.62 -7.60 5.83
CA ALA A 215 19.82 -6.46 5.37
C ALA A 215 18.97 -5.85 6.50
N ARG A 216 18.91 -4.52 6.51
CA ARG A 216 18.07 -3.71 7.39
C ARG A 216 16.77 -3.37 6.65
N VAL A 217 15.64 -3.66 7.28
CA VAL A 217 14.31 -3.46 6.68
C VAL A 217 13.59 -2.31 7.38
N LEU A 218 12.94 -1.44 6.60
CA LEU A 218 11.92 -0.53 7.09
C LEU A 218 10.57 -0.95 6.53
N PHE A 219 9.67 -1.37 7.41
CA PHE A 219 8.28 -1.57 7.05
C PHE A 219 7.54 -0.23 7.01
N GLU A 220 6.98 0.10 5.84
CA GLU A 220 6.15 1.26 5.59
C GLU A 220 4.68 0.89 5.78
N GLY A 221 4.03 1.43 6.82
CA GLY A 221 2.61 1.21 7.06
C GLY A 221 1.71 2.05 6.17
N ALA A 222 0.72 1.40 5.55
CA ALA A 222 -0.38 2.07 4.87
C ALA A 222 -1.46 2.50 5.87
N GLN A 223 -2.10 3.65 5.63
CA GLN A 223 -3.03 4.28 6.57
C GLN A 223 -2.40 4.43 7.97
N SER A 224 -3.19 4.36 9.03
CA SER A 224 -2.76 4.73 10.38
C SER A 224 -3.52 3.96 11.44
N VAL A 225 -2.99 3.92 12.66
CA VAL A 225 -3.49 3.11 13.78
C VAL A 225 -4.97 3.36 14.08
N MET A 226 -5.47 4.60 14.00
CA MET A 226 -6.90 4.89 14.27
C MET A 226 -7.85 4.44 13.15
N LEU A 227 -7.29 3.99 12.01
CA LEU A 227 -8.02 3.38 10.90
C LEU A 227 -7.83 1.85 10.85
N ASP A 228 -7.24 1.24 11.87
CA ASP A 228 -7.09 -0.22 11.96
C ASP A 228 -8.46 -0.92 11.92
N VAL A 229 -8.56 -2.03 11.18
CA VAL A 229 -9.80 -2.79 11.03
C VAL A 229 -10.34 -3.36 12.36
N VAL A 230 -9.54 -3.48 13.42
CA VAL A 230 -10.02 -3.93 14.73
C VAL A 230 -9.99 -2.83 15.77
N GLN A 231 -8.90 -2.06 15.84
CA GLN A 231 -8.70 -1.06 16.90
C GLN A 231 -9.31 0.31 16.57
N GLY A 232 -9.58 0.59 15.29
CA GLY A 232 -10.13 1.87 14.86
C GLY A 232 -11.63 2.03 15.17
N ALA A 233 -12.14 3.23 14.90
CA ALA A 233 -13.55 3.55 15.11
C ALA A 233 -14.45 2.93 14.03
N GLN A 234 -14.86 1.68 14.22
CA GLN A 234 -15.82 0.97 13.36
C GLN A 234 -17.14 1.75 13.20
N PRO A 235 -17.73 1.83 11.99
CA PRO A 235 -17.31 1.20 10.73
C PRO A 235 -16.30 2.03 9.90
N TRP A 236 -15.87 3.19 10.40
CA TRP A 236 -15.08 4.16 9.63
C TRP A 236 -13.58 3.89 9.70
N VAL A 237 -13.18 2.73 9.21
CA VAL A 237 -11.81 2.22 9.24
C VAL A 237 -11.43 1.64 7.87
N THR A 238 -10.16 1.29 7.69
CA THR A 238 -9.78 0.44 6.55
C THR A 238 -10.06 -1.03 6.86
N SER A 239 -9.94 -1.89 5.86
CA SER A 239 -10.17 -3.34 5.99
C SER A 239 -8.88 -4.13 6.24
N SER A 240 -7.79 -3.45 6.56
CA SER A 240 -6.49 -4.05 6.89
C SER A 240 -6.04 -3.68 8.30
N HIS A 241 -5.12 -4.47 8.84
CA HIS A 241 -4.44 -4.11 10.07
C HIS A 241 -3.36 -3.06 9.79
N THR A 242 -3.42 -1.94 10.51
CA THR A 242 -2.47 -0.82 10.41
C THR A 242 -1.52 -0.77 11.60
N LEU A 243 -1.69 -1.66 12.58
CA LEU A 243 -0.82 -1.79 13.74
C LEU A 243 0.58 -2.30 13.36
N PRO A 244 1.65 -1.85 14.08
CA PRO A 244 3.01 -2.26 13.81
C PRO A 244 3.27 -3.78 13.87
N SER A 245 2.58 -4.49 14.76
CA SER A 245 2.75 -5.93 14.93
C SER A 245 2.36 -6.72 13.68
N TYR A 246 1.43 -6.20 12.88
CA TYR A 246 0.99 -6.84 11.64
C TYR A 246 2.05 -6.79 10.53
N ALA A 247 3.07 -5.93 10.66
CA ALA A 247 4.15 -5.82 9.68
C ALA A 247 4.88 -7.15 9.45
N PHE A 248 4.98 -8.00 10.47
CA PHE A 248 5.65 -9.29 10.37
C PHE A 248 4.76 -10.37 9.73
N VAL A 249 3.45 -10.28 9.93
CA VAL A 249 2.48 -11.20 9.30
C VAL A 249 2.30 -10.83 7.83
N GLY A 250 2.00 -9.57 7.53
CA GLY A 250 1.72 -9.10 6.17
C GLY A 250 2.97 -8.72 5.36
N GLY A 251 4.12 -8.60 6.01
CA GLY A 251 5.39 -8.24 5.38
C GLY A 251 6.33 -9.41 5.11
N ASP A 252 5.88 -10.65 5.36
CA ASP A 252 6.64 -11.89 5.07
C ASP A 252 7.99 -11.98 5.82
N LEU A 253 8.03 -11.57 7.09
CA LEU A 253 9.23 -11.63 7.93
C LEU A 253 8.91 -12.06 9.38
N PRO A 254 9.68 -12.98 10.00
CA PRO A 254 9.49 -13.34 11.40
C PRO A 254 9.68 -12.16 12.36
N CYS A 255 8.84 -12.08 13.40
CA CYS A 255 8.85 -10.97 14.36
C CYS A 255 10.13 -10.87 15.22
N GLN A 256 10.96 -11.91 15.26
CA GLN A 256 12.25 -11.90 15.97
C GLN A 256 13.22 -10.82 15.45
N TYR A 257 13.03 -10.35 14.21
CA TYR A 257 13.85 -9.29 13.62
C TYR A 257 13.39 -7.89 14.01
N HIS A 258 12.27 -7.74 14.74
CA HIS A 258 11.81 -6.44 15.21
C HIS A 258 12.85 -5.77 16.12
N ARG A 259 13.20 -4.53 15.80
CA ARG A 259 14.08 -3.71 16.65
C ARG A 259 13.35 -2.54 17.27
N LYS A 260 12.65 -1.73 16.47
CA LYS A 260 11.85 -0.60 16.99
C LYS A 260 10.65 -0.28 16.11
N THR A 261 9.75 0.52 16.67
CA THR A 261 8.60 1.10 15.98
C THR A 261 8.70 2.62 15.99
N ILE A 262 8.40 3.24 14.85
CA ILE A 262 8.43 4.67 14.61
C ILE A 262 6.98 5.12 14.38
N GLY A 263 6.45 5.92 15.29
CA GLY A 263 5.12 6.51 15.16
C GLY A 263 5.19 7.91 14.56
N VAL A 264 4.45 8.15 13.49
CA VAL A 264 4.32 9.47 12.85
C VAL A 264 2.97 10.08 13.24
N ALA A 265 2.99 11.30 13.76
CA ALA A 265 1.81 12.07 14.12
C ALA A 265 1.95 13.51 13.62
N LYS A 266 0.83 14.09 13.22
CA LYS A 266 0.74 15.50 12.84
C LYS A 266 0.36 16.34 14.06
N ALA A 267 0.89 17.56 14.13
CA ALA A 267 0.57 18.51 15.20
C ALA A 267 -0.93 18.88 15.25
N ILE A 268 -1.59 18.86 14.08
CA ILE A 268 -3.02 19.06 13.93
C ILE A 268 -3.62 17.78 13.34
N VAL A 269 -4.54 17.17 14.06
CA VAL A 269 -5.23 15.95 13.63
C VAL A 269 -6.13 16.28 12.44
N SER A 270 -6.03 15.48 11.38
CA SER A 270 -6.94 15.50 10.24
C SER A 270 -7.50 14.11 10.00
N ARG A 271 -8.67 14.04 9.34
CA ARG A 271 -9.31 12.78 8.93
C ARG A 271 -9.79 12.92 7.49
N VAL A 272 -9.55 11.87 6.69
CA VAL A 272 -10.13 11.71 5.36
C VAL A 272 -11.17 10.59 5.44
N GLY A 273 -12.36 10.83 4.87
CA GLY A 273 -13.50 9.92 4.94
C GLY A 273 -14.44 10.23 6.10
N SER A 274 -15.57 9.52 6.13
CA SER A 274 -16.62 9.71 7.14
C SER A 274 -16.15 9.28 8.53
N GLY A 275 -16.94 9.61 9.56
CA GLY A 275 -16.75 9.16 10.93
C GLY A 275 -16.37 10.27 11.90
N PRO A 276 -16.42 9.98 13.22
CA PRO A 276 -16.23 10.99 14.24
C PRO A 276 -14.79 11.49 14.26
N LEU A 277 -14.66 12.81 14.42
CA LEU A 277 -13.42 13.50 14.76
C LEU A 277 -13.72 14.44 15.95
N PRO A 278 -13.47 14.02 17.20
CA PRO A 278 -13.86 14.79 18.39
C PRO A 278 -13.32 16.23 18.43
N THR A 279 -12.19 16.48 17.78
CA THR A 279 -11.52 17.79 17.71
C THR A 279 -11.75 18.51 16.39
N GLU A 280 -12.80 18.16 15.64
CA GLU A 280 -13.12 18.79 14.36
C GLU A 280 -13.38 20.30 14.54
N LEU A 281 -12.68 21.13 13.77
CA LEU A 281 -12.82 22.60 13.79
C LEU A 281 -14.01 23.09 12.94
N GLY A 282 -14.61 22.19 12.14
CA GLY A 282 -15.62 22.44 11.13
C GLY A 282 -15.02 22.60 9.73
N ALA A 283 -15.70 22.11 8.69
CA ALA A 283 -15.20 22.05 7.32
C ALA A 283 -14.67 23.41 6.80
N GLU A 284 -15.52 24.44 6.77
CA GLU A 284 -15.15 25.77 6.25
C GLU A 284 -14.03 26.44 7.06
N ARG A 285 -14.06 26.31 8.39
CA ARG A 285 -13.03 26.88 9.28
C ARG A 285 -11.70 26.19 9.10
N SER A 286 -11.70 24.87 8.93
CA SER A 286 -10.50 24.07 8.66
C SER A 286 -9.91 24.42 7.30
N GLU A 287 -10.76 24.55 6.27
CA GLU A 287 -10.33 24.96 4.93
C GLU A 287 -9.71 26.36 4.94
N ALA A 288 -10.37 27.33 5.58
CA ALA A 288 -9.86 28.69 5.71
C ALA A 288 -8.51 28.73 6.45
N TYR A 289 -8.37 27.96 7.53
CA TYR A 289 -7.11 27.82 8.26
C TYR A 289 -6.00 27.26 7.36
N CYS A 290 -6.24 26.14 6.68
CA CYS A 290 -5.26 25.50 5.80
C CYS A 290 -4.88 26.39 4.61
N ALA A 291 -5.86 27.04 3.97
CA ALA A 291 -5.62 27.94 2.84
C ALA A 291 -4.79 29.16 3.26
N ARG A 292 -5.07 29.72 4.45
CA ARG A 292 -4.29 30.82 5.02
C ARG A 292 -2.86 30.39 5.34
N ALA A 293 -2.69 29.28 6.07
CA ALA A 293 -1.36 28.77 6.42
C ALA A 293 -0.51 28.46 5.17
N GLY A 294 -1.13 27.89 4.13
CA GLY A 294 -0.47 27.61 2.85
C GLY A 294 -0.01 28.87 2.10
N ARG A 295 -0.82 29.95 2.12
CA ARG A 295 -0.47 31.24 1.51
C ARG A 295 0.59 32.01 2.29
N GLU A 296 0.46 32.05 3.61
CA GLU A 296 1.36 32.80 4.50
C GLU A 296 2.69 32.08 4.74
N GLY A 297 2.82 30.82 4.29
CA GLY A 297 4.05 30.06 4.43
C GLY A 297 4.45 29.79 5.88
N TRP A 298 3.46 29.71 6.78
CA TRP A 298 3.70 29.44 8.20
C TRP A 298 4.58 28.19 8.37
N GLY A 299 5.72 28.36 9.04
CA GLY A 299 6.70 27.30 9.29
C GLY A 299 7.71 27.03 8.17
N ARG A 300 7.59 27.63 6.97
CA ARG A 300 8.55 27.38 5.87
C ARG A 300 9.96 27.90 6.18
N ALA A 301 10.07 29.02 6.88
CA ALA A 301 11.36 29.57 7.31
C ALA A 301 12.02 28.67 8.37
N ASP A 302 11.23 28.07 9.26
CA ASP A 302 11.73 27.16 10.30
C ASP A 302 12.10 25.77 9.76
N GLU A 303 11.41 25.31 8.71
CA GLU A 303 11.73 24.07 7.99
C GLU A 303 13.02 24.20 7.15
N ALA A 304 13.29 25.36 6.54
CA ALA A 304 14.48 25.57 5.70
C ALA A 304 15.81 25.66 6.48
N VAL A 305 15.74 25.79 7.81
CA VAL A 305 16.90 25.93 8.71
C VAL A 305 17.32 24.57 9.32
N ARG A 306 16.61 23.47 8.99
CA ARG A 306 16.89 22.11 9.47
C ARG A 306 17.33 21.19 8.34
#